data_AF-A0A4V2BJN7-F1
#
_entry.id   AF-A0A4V2BJN7-F1
#
_cell.length_a   1.000
_cell.length_b   1.000
_cell.length_c   1.000
_cell.angle_alpha   90.00
_cell.angle_beta   90.00
_cell.angle_gamma   90.00
#
_symmetry.space_group_name_H-M   'P 1'
#
loop_
_entity.id
_entity.type
_entity.pdbx_description
1 polymer ?
#
loop_
_entity_poly.entity_id
_entity_poly.type
_entity_poly.pdbx_seq_one_letter_code
_entity_poly.pdbx_strand_id
1 'polypeptide(L)'
;FRWRHRFLERVKHDLPPRLHGIVEADEMFILESQKGSRKLDRAPRKRGGKAGKRGISNALDCILVARDRSRQTIGALVGRGALKMTQLERHLLPRLDEGVLLVSDSNAAYRAFSRKHGIAHQAVNLRAGQRVRHNAAGAIHVQNVNAYHQRLRQWLARFHGVASRYLPNYLGWHRALDGGRITSVGHLLRIAIRVIHTKR
;
A
#
# COMPACT_ATOMS: atom_id res chain seq x y z
N PHE A 1 -0.51 -9.69 22.05
CA PHE A 1 -0.62 -8.41 21.29
C PHE A 1 0.72 -7.65 21.20
N ARG A 2 1.34 -7.24 22.34
CA ARG A 2 2.57 -6.42 22.37
C ARG A 2 3.76 -7.03 21.59
N TRP A 3 4.06 -8.31 21.82
CA TRP A 3 5.18 -9.00 21.16
C TRP A 3 5.08 -8.99 19.64
N ARG A 4 3.91 -9.35 19.08
CA ARG A 4 3.66 -9.25 17.63
C ARG A 4 4.04 -7.88 17.09
N HIS A 5 3.60 -6.79 17.72
CA HIS A 5 3.91 -5.44 17.24
C HIS A 5 5.39 -5.10 17.35
N ARG A 6 6.09 -5.56 18.40
CA ARG A 6 7.55 -5.38 18.53
C ARG A 6 8.32 -6.07 17.40
N PHE A 7 7.96 -7.30 17.06
CA PHE A 7 8.60 -8.02 15.94
C PHE A 7 8.29 -7.37 14.58
N LEU A 8 7.01 -7.07 14.33
CA LEU A 8 6.58 -6.52 13.04
C LEU A 8 7.04 -5.08 12.81
N GLU A 9 7.36 -4.33 13.87
CA GLU A 9 7.89 -2.97 13.77
C GLU A 9 9.15 -2.89 12.90
N ARG A 10 9.96 -3.95 12.88
CA ARG A 10 11.15 -4.02 12.03
C ARG A 10 10.84 -4.55 10.63
N VAL A 11 10.00 -5.56 10.54
CA VAL A 11 9.60 -6.21 9.28
C VAL A 11 9.01 -5.21 8.27
N LYS A 12 8.33 -4.15 8.74
CA LYS A 12 7.80 -3.12 7.83
C LYS A 12 8.86 -2.41 7.00
N HIS A 13 10.10 -2.35 7.47
CA HIS A 13 11.20 -1.68 6.78
C HIS A 13 11.90 -2.56 5.75
N ASP A 14 11.62 -3.87 5.75
CA ASP A 14 12.14 -4.81 4.77
C ASP A 14 11.36 -4.67 3.44
N LEU A 15 11.68 -3.58 2.73
CA LEU A 15 11.12 -3.16 1.45
C LEU A 15 12.09 -3.53 0.32
N PRO A 16 11.59 -3.79 -0.91
CA PRO A 16 12.46 -3.79 -2.07
C PRO A 16 13.16 -2.42 -2.21
N PRO A 17 14.41 -2.39 -2.73
CA PRO A 17 15.15 -1.14 -2.88
C PRO A 17 14.40 -0.18 -3.81
N ARG A 18 14.07 -0.65 -5.02
CA ARG A 18 13.31 0.06 -6.05
C ARG A 18 12.43 -0.91 -6.85
N LEU A 19 11.41 -0.36 -7.48
CA LEU A 19 10.50 -1.03 -8.42
C LEU A 19 10.92 -0.64 -9.84
N HIS A 20 10.93 -1.60 -10.76
CA HIS A 20 11.45 -1.44 -12.12
C HIS A 20 10.44 -1.82 -13.21
N GLY A 21 10.76 -1.45 -14.45
CA GLY A 21 9.96 -1.78 -15.63
C GLY A 21 8.57 -1.18 -15.54
N ILE A 22 7.53 -2.03 -15.62
CA ILE A 22 6.14 -1.59 -15.50
C ILE A 22 5.71 -1.68 -14.03
N VAL A 23 5.40 -0.54 -13.44
CA VAL A 23 4.98 -0.40 -12.04
C VAL A 23 3.50 -0.02 -11.99
N GLU A 24 2.67 -0.90 -11.46
CA GLU A 24 1.25 -0.64 -11.21
C GLU A 24 1.07 0.00 -9.84
N ALA A 25 0.40 1.14 -9.76
CA ALA A 25 0.10 1.83 -8.52
C ALA A 25 -1.39 2.14 -8.40
N ASP A 26 -1.93 1.89 -7.21
CA ASP A 26 -3.32 2.18 -6.86
C ASP A 26 -3.43 2.34 -5.34
N GLU A 27 -4.52 2.94 -4.91
CA GLU A 27 -4.83 3.13 -3.49
C GLU A 27 -5.94 2.18 -3.03
N MET A 28 -5.84 1.78 -1.77
CA MET A 28 -6.96 1.18 -1.08
C MET A 28 -7.31 1.97 0.16
N PHE A 29 -8.61 2.10 0.41
CA PHE A 29 -9.13 2.81 1.56
C PHE A 29 -9.67 1.82 2.57
N ILE A 30 -9.29 2.00 3.84
CA ILE A 30 -9.89 1.27 4.95
C ILE A 30 -10.41 2.25 5.99
N LEU A 31 -11.40 1.83 6.76
CA LEU A 31 -11.95 2.68 7.80
C LEU A 31 -10.91 2.95 8.90
N GLU A 32 -10.72 4.24 9.21
CA GLU A 32 -9.85 4.69 10.29
C GLU A 32 -10.27 4.08 11.63
N SER A 33 -9.29 3.63 12.40
CA SER A 33 -9.50 2.86 13.61
C SER A 33 -8.52 3.27 14.73
N GLN A 34 -9.07 3.81 15.80
CA GLN A 34 -8.34 4.13 17.04
C GLN A 34 -8.47 3.01 18.07
N LYS A 35 -8.62 1.77 17.62
CA LYS A 35 -8.75 0.59 18.49
C LYS A 35 -7.61 0.58 19.52
N GLY A 36 -7.98 0.42 20.79
CA GLY A 36 -7.05 0.44 21.92
C GLY A 36 -6.43 1.81 22.22
N SER A 37 -7.02 2.92 21.76
CA SER A 37 -6.75 4.25 22.32
C SER A 37 -7.63 4.49 23.54
N ARG A 38 -7.11 5.19 24.56
CA ARG A 38 -7.88 5.64 25.74
C ARG A 38 -8.51 7.03 25.53
N LYS A 39 -8.05 7.76 24.51
CA LYS A 39 -8.54 9.09 24.13
C LYS A 39 -8.87 9.06 22.64
N LEU A 40 -10.14 9.21 22.29
CA LEU A 40 -10.59 9.25 20.90
C LEU A 40 -10.74 10.69 20.45
N ASP A 41 -10.31 11.01 19.23
CA ASP A 41 -10.54 12.31 18.59
C ASP A 41 -11.95 12.44 17.95
N ARG A 42 -12.77 11.39 18.10
CA ARG A 42 -14.11 11.24 17.54
C ARG A 42 -14.99 10.36 18.42
N ALA A 43 -16.30 10.36 18.18
CA ALA A 43 -17.21 9.45 18.84
C ALA A 43 -16.83 7.96 18.62
N PRO A 44 -17.04 7.09 19.64
CA PRO A 44 -16.93 5.65 19.48
C PRO A 44 -17.85 5.12 18.38
N ARG A 45 -17.39 4.08 17.65
CA ARG A 45 -18.20 3.41 16.62
C ARG A 45 -18.66 2.04 17.12
N LYS A 46 -19.87 1.64 16.72
CA LYS A 46 -20.37 0.26 16.92
C LYS A 46 -19.58 -0.75 16.05
N ARG A 47 -19.70 -2.04 16.37
CA ARG A 47 -19.05 -3.14 15.63
C ARG A 47 -19.34 -3.04 14.13
N GLY A 48 -18.31 -3.29 13.31
CA GLY A 48 -18.42 -3.23 11.85
C GLY A 48 -18.64 -1.82 11.29
N GLY A 49 -18.41 -0.78 12.10
CA GLY A 49 -18.74 0.62 11.82
C GLY A 49 -18.51 1.07 10.38
N LYS A 50 -19.35 1.99 9.91
CA LYS A 50 -19.30 2.54 8.56
C LYS A 50 -18.72 3.95 8.58
N ALA A 51 -18.19 4.40 7.45
CA ALA A 51 -17.89 5.82 7.28
C ALA A 51 -19.21 6.61 7.28
N GLY A 52 -19.23 7.77 7.95
CA GLY A 52 -20.43 8.62 8.01
C GLY A 52 -20.70 9.37 6.70
N LYS A 53 -19.71 9.48 5.82
CA LYS A 53 -19.82 10.12 4.50
C LYS A 53 -19.65 9.08 3.40
N ARG A 54 -20.42 9.22 2.31
CA ARG A 54 -20.22 8.44 1.08
C ARG A 54 -18.94 8.91 0.38
N GLY A 55 -18.21 7.98 -0.22
CA GLY A 55 -16.96 8.27 -0.94
C GLY A 55 -15.75 8.46 -0.02
N ILE A 56 -14.66 8.93 -0.62
CA ILE A 56 -13.38 9.11 0.08
C ILE A 56 -13.48 10.32 1.03
N SER A 57 -13.11 10.13 2.29
CA SER A 57 -13.17 11.17 3.32
C SER A 57 -12.10 10.96 4.39
N ASN A 58 -11.96 11.92 5.31
CA ASN A 58 -11.02 11.81 6.43
C ASN A 58 -11.36 10.69 7.43
N ALA A 59 -12.49 9.98 7.24
CA ALA A 59 -12.82 8.78 8.01
C ALA A 59 -12.10 7.52 7.48
N LEU A 60 -11.42 7.61 6.34
CA LEU A 60 -10.72 6.50 5.69
C LEU A 60 -9.21 6.74 5.71
N ASP A 61 -8.47 5.73 6.13
CA ASP A 61 -7.03 5.63 5.92
C ASP A 61 -6.76 5.27 4.45
N CYS A 62 -5.88 6.04 3.82
CA CYS A 62 -5.38 5.81 2.48
C CYS A 62 -4.10 4.98 2.54
N ILE A 63 -4.14 3.80 1.92
CA ILE A 63 -2.99 2.93 1.75
C ILE A 63 -2.60 2.98 0.28
N LEU A 64 -1.44 3.55 -0.01
CA LEU A 64 -0.83 3.49 -1.33
C LEU A 64 -0.14 2.14 -1.50
N VAL A 65 -0.40 1.45 -2.60
CA VAL A 65 0.32 0.25 -3.00
C VAL A 65 0.89 0.45 -4.40
N ALA A 66 2.15 0.09 -4.58
CA ALA A 66 2.74 -0.03 -5.92
C ALA A 66 3.41 -1.39 -6.05
N ARG A 67 3.29 -1.98 -7.24
CA ARG A 67 3.78 -3.33 -7.54
C ARG A 67 4.31 -3.41 -8.96
N ASP A 68 5.51 -3.93 -9.13
CA ASP A 68 6.05 -4.21 -10.46
C ASP A 68 5.64 -5.59 -10.99
N ARG A 69 5.93 -5.86 -12.27
CA ARG A 69 5.63 -7.15 -12.92
C ARG A 69 6.44 -8.33 -12.36
N SER A 70 7.57 -8.06 -11.71
CA SER A 70 8.35 -9.08 -10.98
C SER A 70 7.76 -9.42 -9.60
N ARG A 71 6.60 -8.83 -9.27
CA ARG A 71 5.86 -9.00 -8.01
C ARG A 71 6.51 -8.31 -6.80
N GLN A 72 7.55 -7.50 -6.97
CA GLN A 72 8.00 -6.64 -5.88
C GLN A 72 6.91 -5.61 -5.56
N THR A 73 6.61 -5.45 -4.27
CA THR A 73 5.49 -4.62 -3.82
C THR A 73 5.95 -3.68 -2.71
N ILE A 74 5.54 -2.42 -2.79
CA ILE A 74 5.59 -1.49 -1.68
C ILE A 74 4.18 -1.15 -1.22
N GLY A 75 4.02 -0.89 0.07
CA GLY A 75 2.75 -0.47 0.65
C GLY A 75 3.00 0.53 1.76
N ALA A 76 2.30 1.66 1.73
CA ALA A 76 2.45 2.74 2.70
C ALA A 76 1.09 3.27 3.15
N LEU A 77 0.93 3.46 4.46
CA LEU A 77 -0.15 4.29 5.00
C LEU A 77 0.23 5.75 4.79
N VAL A 78 -0.46 6.45 3.90
CA VAL A 78 -0.06 7.81 3.47
C VAL A 78 -0.84 8.93 4.15
N GLY A 79 -1.89 8.59 4.89
CA GLY A 79 -2.72 9.54 5.65
C GLY A 79 -4.20 9.17 5.58
N ARG A 80 -5.06 10.14 5.89
CA ARG A 80 -6.52 9.99 5.78
C ARG A 80 -7.04 10.76 4.56
N GLY A 81 -8.11 10.26 3.95
CA GLY A 81 -8.75 10.90 2.79
C GLY A 81 -8.00 10.70 1.47
N ALA A 82 -8.35 11.51 0.47
CA ALA A 82 -7.86 11.34 -0.90
C ALA A 82 -6.34 11.48 -1.02
N LEU A 83 -5.77 10.68 -1.92
CA LEU A 83 -4.35 10.71 -2.25
C LEU A 83 -3.93 12.05 -2.84
N LYS A 84 -2.81 12.58 -2.38
CA LYS A 84 -2.21 13.86 -2.82
C LYS A 84 -0.86 13.61 -3.48
N MET A 85 -0.47 14.49 -4.40
CA MET A 85 0.84 14.44 -5.05
C MET A 85 2.00 14.40 -4.06
N THR A 86 1.94 15.20 -2.99
CA THR A 86 3.00 15.24 -1.95
C THR A 86 3.16 13.90 -1.21
N GLN A 87 2.11 13.09 -1.13
CA GLN A 87 2.19 11.73 -0.58
C GLN A 87 2.90 10.79 -1.56
N LEU A 88 2.63 10.91 -2.87
CA LEU A 88 3.35 10.16 -3.91
C LEU A 88 4.85 10.51 -3.91
N GLU A 89 5.19 11.79 -3.81
CA GLU A 89 6.58 12.26 -3.72
C GLU A 89 7.31 11.69 -2.51
N ARG A 90 6.63 11.61 -1.36
CA ARG A 90 7.24 11.08 -0.13
C ARG A 90 7.37 9.56 -0.15
N HIS A 91 6.37 8.84 -0.66
CA HIS A 91 6.24 7.40 -0.45
C HIS A 91 6.55 6.54 -1.69
N LEU A 92 6.31 7.06 -2.89
CA LEU A 92 6.50 6.34 -4.15
C LEU A 92 7.79 6.73 -4.87
N LEU A 93 8.05 8.04 -5.03
CA LEU A 93 9.19 8.53 -5.80
C LEU A 93 10.54 7.92 -5.39
N PRO A 94 10.89 7.80 -4.08
CA PRO A 94 12.18 7.22 -3.68
C PRO A 94 12.30 5.71 -3.94
N ARG A 95 11.23 5.07 -4.43
CA ARG A 95 11.09 3.63 -4.64
C ARG A 95 10.92 3.26 -6.10
N LEU A 96 10.96 4.22 -7.01
CA LEU A 96 10.91 3.97 -8.45
C LEU A 96 12.33 3.97 -9.00
N ASP A 97 12.65 3.01 -9.88
CA ASP A 97 13.84 3.10 -10.73
C ASP A 97 13.68 4.18 -11.79
N GLU A 98 14.80 4.57 -12.38
CA GLU A 98 14.80 5.44 -13.57
C GLU A 98 14.16 4.71 -14.75
N GLY A 99 13.44 5.45 -15.59
CA GLY A 99 12.81 4.88 -16.80
C GLY A 99 11.62 3.96 -16.55
N VAL A 100 11.08 3.90 -15.33
CA VAL A 100 9.85 3.12 -15.07
C VAL A 100 8.66 3.63 -15.89
N LEU A 101 7.82 2.69 -16.31
CA LEU A 101 6.47 2.99 -16.79
C LEU A 101 5.49 2.84 -15.62
N LEU A 102 5.05 3.97 -15.07
CA LEU A 102 4.01 3.99 -14.05
C LEU A 102 2.63 3.76 -14.68
N VAL A 103 1.87 2.83 -14.15
CA VAL A 103 0.51 2.53 -14.55
C VAL A 103 -0.42 2.72 -13.36
N SER A 104 -1.43 3.57 -13.50
CA SER A 104 -2.41 3.82 -12.43
C SER A 104 -3.83 3.89 -12.96
N ASP A 105 -4.79 4.04 -12.06
CA ASP A 105 -6.13 4.46 -12.43
C ASP A 105 -6.15 5.93 -12.92
N SER A 106 -7.34 6.45 -13.21
CA SER A 106 -7.54 7.82 -13.69
C SER A 106 -7.40 8.91 -12.62
N ASN A 107 -6.88 8.62 -11.42
CA ASN A 107 -6.71 9.61 -10.35
C ASN A 107 -5.70 10.70 -10.77
N ALA A 108 -6.13 11.97 -10.65
CA ALA A 108 -5.37 13.14 -11.10
C ALA A 108 -4.02 13.29 -10.36
N ALA A 109 -3.91 12.77 -9.14
CA ALA A 109 -2.67 12.82 -8.37
C ALA A 109 -1.51 12.12 -9.09
N TYR A 110 -1.74 10.93 -9.67
CA TYR A 110 -0.70 10.21 -10.42
C TYR A 110 -0.29 10.95 -11.70
N ARG A 111 -1.26 11.56 -12.40
CA ARG A 111 -0.97 12.35 -13.61
C ARG A 111 -0.12 13.57 -13.29
N ALA A 112 -0.49 14.33 -12.25
CA ALA A 112 0.27 15.50 -11.80
C ALA A 112 1.67 15.11 -11.33
N PHE A 113 1.76 14.04 -10.52
CA PHE A 113 3.03 13.48 -10.04
C PHE A 113 3.96 13.09 -11.19
N SER A 114 3.45 12.34 -12.15
CA SER A 114 4.26 11.83 -13.26
C SER A 114 4.77 12.95 -14.16
N ARG A 115 3.91 13.94 -14.47
CA ARG A 115 4.30 15.13 -15.24
C ARG A 115 5.38 15.94 -14.52
N LYS A 116 5.24 16.16 -13.21
CA LYS A 116 6.19 16.95 -12.42
C LYS A 116 7.57 16.31 -12.38
N HIS A 117 7.65 14.99 -12.32
CA HIS A 117 8.91 14.25 -12.15
C HIS A 117 9.41 13.57 -13.44
N GLY A 118 8.81 13.87 -14.60
CA GLY A 118 9.23 13.29 -15.88
C GLY A 118 9.08 11.77 -15.97
N ILE A 119 8.15 11.18 -15.22
CA ILE A 119 7.93 9.72 -15.18
C ILE A 119 6.99 9.34 -16.32
N ALA A 120 7.34 8.32 -17.10
CA ALA A 120 6.45 7.76 -18.12
C ALA A 120 5.20 7.20 -17.43
N HIS A 121 4.01 7.64 -17.86
CA HIS A 121 2.75 7.31 -17.20
C HIS A 121 1.66 6.88 -18.18
N GLN A 122 0.94 5.82 -17.82
CA GLN A 122 -0.26 5.38 -18.51
C GLN A 122 -1.39 5.21 -17.50
N ALA A 123 -2.53 5.83 -17.78
CA ALA A 123 -3.74 5.64 -16.99
C ALA A 123 -4.66 4.60 -17.66
N VAL A 124 -5.33 3.79 -16.84
CA VAL A 124 -6.45 2.95 -17.27
C VAL A 124 -7.76 3.48 -16.71
N ASN A 125 -8.74 3.71 -17.60
CA ASN A 125 -10.03 4.23 -17.20
C ASN A 125 -10.98 3.10 -16.80
N LEU A 126 -10.86 2.66 -15.55
CA LEU A 126 -11.72 1.61 -14.99
C LEU A 126 -13.21 1.98 -15.01
N ARG A 127 -13.54 3.28 -14.91
CA ARG A 127 -14.94 3.77 -14.94
C ARG A 127 -15.57 3.63 -16.32
N ALA A 128 -14.77 3.70 -17.38
CA ALA A 128 -15.22 3.46 -18.76
C ALA A 128 -15.20 1.97 -19.14
N GLY A 129 -15.04 1.06 -18.18
CA GLY A 129 -14.96 -0.39 -18.45
C GLY A 129 -13.62 -0.85 -19.05
N GLN A 130 -12.67 0.06 -19.27
CA GLN A 130 -11.38 -0.26 -19.87
C GLN A 130 -10.44 -0.89 -18.82
N ARG A 131 -10.43 -2.22 -18.78
CA ARG A 131 -9.64 -3.01 -17.82
C ARG A 131 -8.22 -3.31 -18.28
N VAL A 132 -8.03 -3.44 -19.59
CA VAL A 132 -6.73 -3.69 -20.24
C VAL A 132 -6.63 -2.79 -21.47
N ARG A 133 -5.45 -2.22 -21.69
CA ARG A 133 -5.05 -1.54 -22.94
C ARG A 133 -3.81 -2.23 -23.47
N HIS A 134 -3.62 -2.23 -24.78
CA HIS A 134 -2.38 -2.71 -25.38
C HIS A 134 -1.59 -1.53 -25.94
N ASN A 135 -0.27 -1.53 -25.75
CA ASN A 135 0.65 -0.61 -26.40
C ASN A 135 1.96 -1.34 -26.77
N ALA A 136 2.94 -0.60 -27.30
CA ALA A 136 4.25 -1.16 -27.65
C ALA A 136 4.99 -1.82 -26.47
N ALA A 137 4.66 -1.48 -25.22
CA ALA A 137 5.22 -2.09 -24.01
C ALA A 137 4.40 -3.29 -23.49
N GLY A 138 3.35 -3.71 -24.21
CA GLY A 138 2.49 -4.84 -23.86
C GLY A 138 1.14 -4.45 -23.22
N ALA A 139 0.61 -5.32 -22.38
CA ALA A 139 -0.68 -5.10 -21.72
C ALA A 139 -0.54 -4.12 -20.54
N ILE A 140 -1.28 -3.01 -20.60
CA ILE A 140 -1.38 -1.97 -19.59
C ILE A 140 -2.67 -2.16 -18.80
N HIS A 141 -2.51 -2.41 -17.50
CA HIS A 141 -3.61 -2.63 -16.56
C HIS A 141 -3.13 -2.43 -15.12
N VAL A 142 -4.06 -2.32 -14.17
CA VAL A 142 -3.78 -2.27 -12.72
C VAL A 142 -4.24 -3.55 -11.98
N GLN A 143 -4.38 -4.66 -12.70
CA GLN A 143 -4.90 -5.92 -12.14
C GLN A 143 -3.97 -6.55 -11.09
N ASN A 144 -2.64 -6.39 -11.17
CA ASN A 144 -1.74 -6.99 -10.18
C ASN A 144 -1.85 -6.28 -8.83
N VAL A 145 -1.89 -4.95 -8.84
CA VAL A 145 -2.10 -4.17 -7.61
C VAL A 145 -3.50 -4.41 -7.04
N ASN A 146 -4.53 -4.53 -7.89
CA ASN A 146 -5.88 -4.89 -7.45
C ASN A 146 -6.00 -6.30 -6.85
N ALA A 147 -5.33 -7.29 -7.45
CA ALA A 147 -5.27 -8.63 -6.90
C ALA A 147 -4.54 -8.62 -5.53
N TYR A 148 -3.47 -7.84 -5.39
CA TYR A 148 -2.81 -7.65 -4.10
C TYR A 148 -3.74 -6.97 -3.07
N HIS A 149 -4.48 -5.94 -3.47
CA HIS A 149 -5.48 -5.29 -2.60
C HIS A 149 -6.51 -6.29 -2.08
N GLN A 150 -7.01 -7.18 -2.94
CA GLN A 150 -7.96 -8.21 -2.55
C GLN A 150 -7.36 -9.16 -1.50
N ARG A 151 -6.15 -9.68 -1.73
CA ARG A 151 -5.47 -10.57 -0.78
C ARG A 151 -5.18 -9.87 0.54
N LEU A 152 -4.73 -8.62 0.50
CA LEU A 152 -4.49 -7.80 1.70
C LEU A 152 -5.78 -7.58 2.51
N ARG A 153 -6.91 -7.28 1.85
CA ARG A 153 -8.21 -7.13 2.54
C ARG A 153 -8.65 -8.42 3.21
N GLN A 154 -8.60 -9.54 2.50
CA GLN A 154 -8.98 -10.85 3.03
C GLN A 154 -8.10 -11.23 4.22
N TRP A 155 -6.80 -10.98 4.12
CA TRP A 155 -5.86 -11.26 5.20
C TRP A 155 -6.09 -10.35 6.42
N LEU A 156 -6.34 -9.06 6.23
CA LEU A 156 -6.62 -8.11 7.32
C LEU A 156 -7.92 -8.44 8.07
N ALA A 157 -8.92 -9.01 7.40
CA ALA A 157 -10.21 -9.37 8.00
C ALA A 157 -10.06 -10.34 9.20
N ARG A 158 -9.02 -11.18 9.17
CA ARG A 158 -8.68 -12.15 10.24
C ARG A 158 -8.36 -11.50 11.58
N PHE A 159 -8.05 -10.21 11.62
CA PHE A 159 -7.69 -9.48 12.84
C PHE A 159 -8.86 -8.71 13.48
N HIS A 160 -10.07 -8.82 12.92
CA HIS A 160 -11.29 -8.17 13.42
C HIS A 160 -11.09 -6.68 13.74
N GLY A 161 -10.54 -5.95 12.76
CA GLY A 161 -10.18 -4.54 12.87
C GLY A 161 -8.78 -4.33 13.44
N VAL A 162 -7.96 -3.65 12.65
CA VAL A 162 -6.61 -3.20 13.02
C VAL A 162 -6.67 -1.73 13.39
N ALA A 163 -5.90 -1.30 14.40
CA ALA A 163 -5.75 0.13 14.68
C ALA A 163 -4.85 0.78 13.64
N SER A 164 -5.21 1.95 13.12
CA SER A 164 -4.50 2.66 12.05
C SER A 164 -3.01 2.82 12.33
N ARG A 165 -2.66 3.15 13.60
CA ARG A 165 -1.27 3.28 14.06
C ARG A 165 -0.41 2.02 13.83
N TYR A 166 -1.02 0.85 13.76
CA TYR A 166 -0.31 -0.41 13.54
C TYR A 166 -0.38 -0.91 12.11
N LEU A 167 -1.18 -0.30 11.22
CA LEU A 167 -1.30 -0.72 9.82
C LEU A 167 0.06 -0.86 9.13
N PRO A 168 1.04 0.06 9.29
CA PRO A 168 2.35 -0.12 8.67
C PRO A 168 3.01 -1.47 8.99
N ASN A 169 2.83 -1.98 10.21
CA ASN A 169 3.39 -3.26 10.65
C ASN A 169 2.71 -4.43 9.94
N TYR A 170 1.39 -4.34 9.73
CA TYR A 170 0.62 -5.34 8.99
C TYR A 170 0.91 -5.30 7.49
N LEU A 171 1.08 -4.12 6.91
CA LEU A 171 1.47 -3.98 5.50
C LEU A 171 2.81 -4.64 5.22
N GLY A 172 3.79 -4.42 6.11
CA GLY A 172 5.08 -5.09 6.07
C GLY A 172 4.98 -6.61 6.15
N TRP A 173 4.20 -7.09 7.12
CA TRP A 173 3.99 -8.52 7.32
C TRP A 173 3.32 -9.18 6.11
N HIS A 174 2.22 -8.60 5.62
CA HIS A 174 1.52 -9.11 4.45
C HIS A 174 2.40 -9.12 3.21
N ARG A 175 3.16 -8.04 2.95
CA ARG A 175 4.12 -7.98 1.82
C ARG A 175 5.10 -9.15 1.87
N ALA A 176 5.65 -9.45 3.05
CA ALA A 176 6.62 -10.51 3.20
C ALA A 176 6.01 -11.92 3.00
N LEU A 177 4.75 -12.12 3.40
CA LEU A 177 3.99 -13.34 3.10
C LEU A 177 3.64 -13.46 1.61
N ASP A 178 3.06 -12.42 1.01
CA ASP A 178 2.60 -12.39 -0.39
C ASP A 178 3.76 -12.56 -1.38
N GLY A 179 4.93 -12.00 -1.06
CA GLY A 179 6.15 -12.17 -1.85
C GLY A 179 6.88 -13.49 -1.60
N GLY A 180 6.33 -14.42 -0.79
CA GLY A 180 6.96 -15.71 -0.49
C GLY A 180 8.23 -15.64 0.36
N ARG A 181 8.55 -14.47 0.91
CA ARG A 181 9.79 -14.24 1.70
C ARG A 181 9.70 -14.84 3.10
N ILE A 182 8.48 -15.10 3.57
CA ILE A 182 8.21 -15.73 4.85
C ILE A 182 7.30 -16.94 4.63
N THR A 183 7.85 -18.12 4.84
CA THR A 183 7.14 -19.40 4.85
C THR A 183 7.12 -20.04 6.25
N SER A 184 7.91 -19.49 7.19
CA SER A 184 8.02 -19.97 8.56
C SER A 184 8.25 -18.82 9.56
N VAL A 185 8.02 -19.09 10.84
CA VAL A 185 8.32 -18.13 11.93
C VAL A 185 9.82 -17.80 11.97
N GLY A 186 10.69 -18.77 11.67
CA GLY A 186 12.14 -18.55 11.61
C GLY A 186 12.54 -17.52 10.56
N HIS A 187 11.91 -17.53 9.38
CA HIS A 187 12.16 -16.52 8.34
C HIS A 187 11.72 -15.11 8.78
N LEU A 188 10.55 -15.01 9.42
CA LEU A 188 10.07 -13.74 9.98
C LEU A 188 11.06 -13.18 11.01
N LEU A 189 11.61 -14.04 11.88
CA LEU A 189 12.60 -13.63 12.88
C LEU A 189 13.90 -13.16 12.24
N ARG A 190 14.43 -13.89 11.24
CA ARG A 190 15.64 -13.49 10.50
C ARG A 190 15.49 -12.14 9.83
N ILE A 191 14.34 -11.87 9.19
CA ILE A 191 14.05 -10.56 8.59
C ILE A 191 14.04 -9.46 9.67
N ALA A 192 13.37 -9.70 10.79
CA ALA A 192 13.30 -8.72 11.88
C ALA A 192 14.70 -8.40 12.45
N ILE A 193 15.59 -9.39 12.56
CA ILE A 193 16.96 -9.24 13.06
C ILE A 193 17.89 -8.61 12.02
N ARG A 194 17.80 -8.99 10.73
CA ARG A 194 18.65 -8.43 9.67
C ARG A 194 18.53 -6.90 9.61
N VAL A 195 17.30 -6.40 9.67
CA VAL A 195 17.01 -4.95 9.67
C VAL A 195 17.69 -4.21 10.85
N ILE A 196 17.97 -4.90 11.97
CA ILE A 196 18.70 -4.30 13.11
C ILE A 196 20.17 -4.04 12.72
N HIS A 197 20.78 -4.94 11.95
CA HIS A 197 22.20 -4.91 11.63
C HIS A 197 22.54 -4.07 10.40
N THR A 198 21.56 -3.79 9.53
CA THR A 198 21.74 -2.97 8.31
C THR A 198 21.53 -1.47 8.55
N LYS A 199 21.21 -1.04 9.78
CA LYS A 199 21.06 0.37 10.17
C LYS A 199 22.22 0.86 11.06
N ARG A 200 23.42 0.36 10.83
CA ARG A 200 24.68 0.93 11.34
C ARG A 200 25.38 1.66 10.21
#